data_AF-X1KL86-F1
#
_entry.id   AF-X1KL86-F1
#
_cell.length_a   1.000
_cell.length_b   1.000
_cell.length_c   1.000
_cell.angle_alpha   90.00
_cell.angle_beta   90.00
_cell.angle_gamma   90.00
#
_symmetry.space_group_name_H-M   'P 1'
#
loop_
_entity.id
_entity.type
_entity.pdbx_description
1 polymer ?
#
loop_
_entity_poly.entity_id
_entity_poly.type
_entity_poly.pdbx_seq_one_letter_code
_entity_poly.pdbx_strand_id
1 'polypeptide(L)'
;VSSSSLLTSQNRLSIDVGIVEYKSEGQHLHRFFINEADVGFGAIVVEASKRLPNYFGRKINYLPHVLGGVGSLFGYKNKRIALRVEEEVEDTCVCAMVVIANGSYFGGGMCIAPDAKPDDGLLDMIIFGDMGKSEMMKIWQMTYNGRHVSHHKVRSRKIRSVAIQCDEKILVEADGELLGEGPVSFSVLPSALSIVV
;
A
#
# COMPACT_ATOMS: atom_id res chain seq x y z
N VAL A 1 -23.80 -18.34 4.94
CA VAL A 1 -22.92 -18.72 6.07
C VAL A 1 -22.81 -17.51 6.98
N SER A 2 -23.04 -17.65 8.29
CA SER A 2 -22.88 -16.53 9.23
C SER A 2 -21.39 -16.29 9.51
N SER A 3 -20.96 -15.04 9.69
CA SER A 3 -19.57 -14.74 10.09
C SER A 3 -19.18 -15.49 11.36
N SER A 4 -20.13 -15.69 12.28
CA SER A 4 -19.92 -16.46 13.52
C SER A 4 -19.63 -17.94 13.24
N SER A 5 -20.28 -18.55 12.24
CA SER A 5 -20.03 -19.96 11.88
C SER A 5 -18.67 -20.18 11.22
N LEU A 6 -18.12 -19.16 10.54
CA LEU A 6 -16.77 -19.22 10.00
C LEU A 6 -15.74 -19.18 11.13
N LEU A 7 -15.87 -18.27 12.09
CA LEU A 7 -14.94 -18.13 13.22
C LEU A 7 -14.83 -19.39 14.08
N THR A 8 -15.91 -20.18 14.19
CA THR A 8 -15.93 -21.45 14.92
C THR A 8 -15.52 -22.66 14.08
N SER A 9 -15.28 -22.48 12.77
CA SER A 9 -14.82 -23.56 11.91
C SER A 9 -13.41 -24.01 12.33
N GLN A 10 -13.00 -25.22 11.95
CA GLN A 10 -11.60 -25.67 12.05
C GLN A 10 -10.78 -25.31 10.80
N ASN A 11 -11.42 -24.74 9.77
CA ASN A 11 -10.72 -24.38 8.55
C ASN A 11 -9.78 -23.22 8.84
N ARG A 12 -8.52 -23.42 8.48
CA ARG A 12 -7.47 -22.43 8.64
C ARG A 12 -6.77 -22.26 7.31
N LEU A 13 -6.44 -21.01 7.00
CA LEU A 13 -5.53 -20.65 5.92
C LEU A 13 -4.28 -20.05 6.55
N SER A 14 -3.11 -20.54 6.16
CA SER A 14 -1.85 -19.86 6.49
C SER A 14 -1.60 -18.81 5.43
N ILE A 15 -1.51 -17.56 5.84
CA ILE A 15 -1.21 -16.43 4.98
C ILE A 15 0.20 -15.91 5.24
N ASP A 16 0.76 -15.32 4.22
CA ASP A 16 2.01 -14.58 4.23
C ASP A 16 1.82 -13.27 5.00
N VAL A 17 2.93 -12.76 5.55
CA VAL A 17 2.97 -11.48 6.26
C VAL A 17 4.06 -10.63 5.64
N GLY A 18 3.73 -9.38 5.33
CA GLY A 18 4.70 -8.42 4.85
C GLY A 18 5.52 -7.82 6.00
N ILE A 19 6.78 -7.52 5.72
CA ILE A 19 7.69 -6.79 6.62
C ILE A 19 8.12 -5.53 5.91
N VAL A 20 8.01 -4.39 6.59
CA VAL A 20 8.58 -3.12 6.15
C VAL A 20 9.65 -2.67 7.14
N GLU A 21 10.85 -2.36 6.65
CA GLU A 21 11.89 -1.68 7.43
C GLU A 21 12.00 -0.23 6.99
N TYR A 22 12.03 0.71 7.93
CA TYR A 22 11.92 2.14 7.67
C TYR A 22 12.70 2.96 8.69
N LYS A 23 12.80 4.28 8.48
CA LYS A 23 13.39 5.21 9.46
C LYS A 23 12.32 6.03 10.17
N SER A 24 12.49 6.19 11.48
CA SER A 24 11.74 7.16 12.28
C SER A 24 12.64 7.72 13.38
N GLU A 25 12.66 9.04 13.55
CA GLU A 25 13.45 9.73 14.58
C GLU A 25 14.94 9.31 14.61
N GLY A 26 15.51 9.06 13.43
CA GLY A 26 16.91 8.64 13.26
C GLY A 26 17.18 7.16 13.56
N GLN A 27 16.16 6.39 13.97
CA GLN A 27 16.27 4.95 14.23
C GLN A 27 15.77 4.13 13.04
N HIS A 28 16.40 2.97 12.83
CA HIS A 28 15.92 1.95 11.92
C HIS A 28 14.95 1.03 12.66
N LEU A 29 13.73 0.93 12.15
CA LEU A 29 12.66 0.14 12.73
C LEU A 29 12.11 -0.83 11.69
N HIS A 30 11.41 -1.88 12.14
CA HIS A 30 10.58 -2.70 11.27
C HIS A 30 9.14 -2.76 11.78
N ARG A 31 8.20 -3.05 10.88
CA ARG A 31 6.78 -3.27 11.16
C ARG A 31 6.29 -4.43 10.28
N PHE A 32 5.41 -5.26 10.84
CA PHE A 32 4.65 -6.23 10.06
C PHE A 32 3.39 -5.59 9.51
N PHE A 33 2.99 -5.99 8.29
CA PHE A 33 1.72 -5.62 7.68
C PHE A 33 1.03 -6.85 7.10
N ILE A 34 -0.30 -6.86 7.15
CA ILE A 34 -1.12 -8.00 6.72
C ILE A 34 -1.71 -7.76 5.35
N ASN A 35 -2.12 -6.54 5.03
CA ASN A 35 -2.87 -6.24 3.83
C ASN A 35 -2.04 -5.46 2.81
N GLU A 36 -1.57 -4.27 3.18
CA GLU A 36 -0.72 -3.45 2.31
C GLU A 36 0.20 -2.52 3.09
N ALA A 37 1.26 -2.09 2.42
CA ALA A 37 2.06 -0.95 2.83
C ALA A 37 2.45 -0.14 1.59
N ASP A 38 2.52 1.18 1.72
CA ASP A 38 2.89 2.05 0.60
C ASP A 38 3.90 3.14 0.97
N VAL A 39 4.56 3.65 -0.08
CA VAL A 39 5.34 4.86 -0.01
C VAL A 39 4.87 5.89 -1.03
N GLY A 40 4.94 7.16 -0.63
CA GLY A 40 4.60 8.29 -1.49
C GLY A 40 3.19 8.78 -1.22
N PHE A 41 2.38 8.89 -2.28
CA PHE A 41 1.08 9.56 -2.20
C PHE A 41 0.10 8.92 -1.20
N GLY A 42 0.04 7.58 -1.08
CA GLY A 42 -0.89 6.90 -0.17
C GLY A 42 -0.64 7.25 1.30
N ALA A 43 0.62 7.22 1.73
CA ALA A 43 1.03 7.71 3.06
C ALA A 43 0.64 9.18 3.35
N ILE A 44 0.63 10.05 2.32
CA ILE A 44 0.16 11.45 2.46
C ILE A 44 -1.36 11.51 2.65
N VAL A 45 -2.13 10.60 2.04
CA VAL A 45 -3.57 10.48 2.28
C VAL A 45 -3.83 10.05 3.73
N VAL A 46 -3.06 9.06 4.23
CA VAL A 46 -3.14 8.61 5.62
C VAL A 46 -2.83 9.77 6.58
N GLU A 47 -1.74 10.52 6.35
CA GLU A 47 -1.37 11.68 7.14
C GLU A 47 -2.49 12.74 7.17
N ALA A 48 -3.03 13.10 6.00
CA ALA A 48 -4.09 14.09 5.89
C ALA A 48 -5.38 13.64 6.62
N SER A 49 -5.70 12.35 6.55
CA SER A 49 -6.89 11.81 7.22
C SER A 49 -6.85 11.92 8.74
N LYS A 50 -5.65 11.84 9.36
CA LYS A 50 -5.48 12.04 10.80
C LYS A 50 -5.86 13.45 11.28
N ARG A 51 -5.84 14.44 10.37
CA ARG A 51 -6.13 15.85 10.70
C ARG A 51 -7.63 16.19 10.58
N LEU A 52 -8.46 15.28 10.07
CA LEU A 52 -9.88 15.51 9.89
C LEU A 52 -10.67 15.10 11.14
N PRO A 53 -11.60 15.94 11.64
CA PRO A 53 -12.36 15.64 12.85
C PRO A 53 -13.34 14.48 12.61
N ASN A 54 -13.26 13.44 13.45
CA ASN A 54 -14.15 12.28 13.45
C ASN A 54 -15.53 12.63 14.03
N TYR A 55 -16.37 13.32 13.27
CA TYR A 55 -17.68 13.80 13.78
C TYR A 55 -18.79 12.73 13.82
N PHE A 56 -18.70 11.67 13.01
CA PHE A 56 -19.71 10.61 12.95
C PHE A 56 -18.98 9.27 12.87
N GLY A 57 -19.20 8.37 13.84
CA GLY A 57 -18.43 7.14 14.03
C GLY A 57 -18.17 6.30 12.76
N ARG A 58 -17.16 5.42 12.85
CA ARG A 58 -16.47 4.60 11.81
C ARG A 58 -17.25 4.11 10.57
N LYS A 59 -18.59 4.11 10.54
CA LYS A 59 -19.41 3.57 9.43
C LYS A 59 -19.65 4.55 8.27
N ILE A 60 -19.43 5.86 8.42
CA ILE A 60 -19.64 6.87 7.34
C ILE A 60 -18.32 7.57 6.91
N ASN A 61 -17.19 7.19 7.50
CA ASN A 61 -15.92 7.92 7.42
C ASN A 61 -15.15 7.83 6.08
N TYR A 62 -15.72 7.28 5.01
CA TYR A 62 -15.05 7.21 3.71
C TYR A 62 -14.88 8.60 3.06
N LEU A 63 -15.86 9.50 3.23
CA LEU A 63 -15.86 10.82 2.59
C LEU A 63 -14.73 11.75 3.06
N PRO A 64 -14.39 11.84 4.36
CA PRO A 64 -13.18 12.54 4.83
C PRO A 64 -11.86 11.97 4.24
N HIS A 65 -11.71 10.65 4.12
CA HIS A 65 -10.50 10.06 3.49
C HIS A 65 -10.39 10.44 2.01
N VAL A 66 -11.50 10.43 1.28
CA VAL A 66 -11.57 10.88 -0.12
C VAL A 66 -11.27 12.37 -0.23
N LEU A 67 -11.90 13.22 0.59
CA LEU A 67 -11.72 14.67 0.56
C LEU A 67 -10.30 15.08 0.97
N GLY A 68 -9.75 14.44 2.01
CA GLY A 68 -8.36 14.60 2.44
C GLY A 68 -7.38 14.16 1.35
N GLY A 69 -7.61 13.02 0.72
CA GLY A 69 -6.80 12.55 -0.40
C GLY A 69 -6.85 13.46 -1.62
N VAL A 70 -8.04 13.97 -1.98
CA VAL A 70 -8.21 14.96 -3.05
C VAL A 70 -7.45 16.26 -2.73
N GLY A 71 -7.51 16.74 -1.49
CA GLY A 71 -6.74 17.91 -1.05
C GLY A 71 -5.23 17.67 -1.13
N SER A 72 -4.76 16.51 -0.68
CA SER A 72 -3.36 16.10 -0.72
C SER A 72 -2.78 16.06 -2.14
N LEU A 73 -3.61 15.77 -3.16
CA LEU A 73 -3.15 15.77 -4.56
C LEU A 73 -2.61 17.12 -4.99
N PHE A 74 -3.21 18.24 -4.56
CA PHE A 74 -2.84 19.57 -5.06
C PHE A 74 -1.45 20.04 -4.61
N GLY A 75 -0.96 19.56 -3.46
CA GLY A 75 0.39 19.86 -2.96
C GLY A 75 1.45 18.80 -3.26
N TYR A 76 1.03 17.57 -3.56
CA TYR A 76 1.96 16.46 -3.75
C TYR A 76 2.79 16.58 -5.03
N LYS A 77 4.02 16.08 -5.02
CA LYS A 77 4.87 15.96 -6.22
C LYS A 77 5.36 14.53 -6.32
N ASN A 78 5.34 13.99 -7.54
CA ASN A 78 5.87 12.66 -7.83
C ASN A 78 7.36 12.65 -7.46
N LYS A 79 7.81 11.52 -6.93
CA LYS A 79 9.16 11.36 -6.42
C LYS A 79 10.00 10.57 -7.41
N ARG A 80 11.26 10.98 -7.58
CA ARG A 80 12.27 10.12 -8.21
C ARG A 80 12.75 9.12 -7.17
N ILE A 81 12.63 7.84 -7.48
CA ILE A 81 13.03 6.76 -6.60
C ILE A 81 13.99 5.80 -7.32
N ALA A 82 14.91 5.22 -6.56
CA ALA A 82 15.70 4.08 -6.98
C ALA A 82 15.14 2.83 -6.31
N LEU A 83 14.92 1.79 -7.11
CA LEU A 83 14.29 0.53 -6.71
C LEU A 83 15.24 -0.62 -7.00
N ARG A 84 15.43 -1.50 -6.01
CA ARG A 84 16.11 -2.77 -6.20
C ARG A 84 15.17 -3.90 -5.82
N VAL A 85 14.69 -4.64 -6.81
CA VAL A 85 13.82 -5.80 -6.62
C VAL A 85 14.70 -7.04 -6.52
N GLU A 86 14.65 -7.73 -5.38
CA GLU A 86 15.46 -8.94 -5.14
C GLU A 86 16.96 -8.72 -5.48
N GLU A 87 17.53 -9.55 -6.37
CA GLU A 87 18.93 -9.47 -6.82
C GLU A 87 19.09 -8.70 -8.15
N GLU A 88 18.04 -8.02 -8.62
CA GLU A 88 18.09 -7.29 -9.88
C GLU A 88 18.94 -6.01 -9.81
N VAL A 89 19.36 -5.54 -10.98
CA VAL A 89 20.00 -4.24 -11.11
C VAL A 89 19.02 -3.15 -10.68
N GLU A 90 19.55 -2.17 -9.97
CA GLU A 90 18.78 -1.02 -9.52
C GLU A 90 18.18 -0.24 -10.71
N ASP A 91 16.87 -0.03 -10.68
CA ASP A 91 16.13 0.77 -11.66
C ASP A 91 15.71 2.10 -11.03
N THR A 92 15.67 3.16 -11.83
CA THR A 92 15.25 4.49 -11.37
C THR A 92 14.02 4.93 -12.13
N CYS A 93 12.99 5.37 -11.40
CA CYS A 93 11.79 5.92 -12.01
C CYS A 93 11.25 7.13 -11.26
N VAL A 94 10.32 7.85 -11.91
CA VAL A 94 9.50 8.88 -11.26
C VAL A 94 8.12 8.29 -11.05
N CYS A 95 7.62 8.32 -9.82
CA CYS A 95 6.35 7.72 -9.44
C CYS A 95 5.55 8.60 -8.47
N ALA A 96 4.23 8.48 -8.53
CA ALA A 96 3.33 9.04 -7.54
C ALA A 96 3.32 8.21 -6.25
N MET A 97 3.38 6.89 -6.35
CA MET A 97 3.49 5.99 -5.20
C MET A 97 3.92 4.58 -5.62
N VAL A 98 4.42 3.82 -4.65
CA VAL A 98 4.65 2.38 -4.77
C VAL A 98 3.88 1.70 -3.66
N VAL A 99 3.00 0.78 -4.02
CA VAL A 99 2.19 -0.02 -3.10
C VAL A 99 2.73 -1.45 -3.10
N ILE A 100 2.89 -2.02 -1.92
CA ILE A 100 3.26 -3.42 -1.69
C ILE A 100 2.07 -4.10 -1.03
N ALA A 101 1.38 -4.95 -1.78
CA ALA A 101 0.13 -5.56 -1.36
C ALA A 101 0.30 -7.06 -1.13
N ASN A 102 -0.29 -7.55 -0.05
CA ASN A 102 -0.50 -8.98 0.21
C ASN A 102 -1.97 -9.37 -0.05
N GLY A 103 -2.90 -8.45 0.26
CA GLY A 103 -4.32 -8.60 -0.04
C GLY A 103 -4.77 -7.78 -1.26
N SER A 104 -5.88 -8.21 -1.89
CA SER A 104 -6.36 -7.55 -3.11
C SER A 104 -7.08 -6.22 -2.85
N TYR A 105 -7.61 -6.00 -1.65
CA TYR A 105 -8.51 -4.89 -1.35
C TYR A 105 -8.04 -4.09 -0.14
N PHE A 106 -8.13 -2.77 -0.21
CA PHE A 106 -7.89 -1.86 0.92
C PHE A 106 -8.86 -0.67 0.93
N GLY A 107 -8.77 0.18 1.93
CA GLY A 107 -9.35 1.54 1.89
C GLY A 107 -10.83 1.63 1.50
N GLY A 108 -11.70 0.81 2.11
CA GLY A 108 -13.14 0.86 1.86
C GLY A 108 -13.59 0.22 0.54
N GLY A 109 -12.85 -0.76 0.03
CA GLY A 109 -13.23 -1.56 -1.14
C GLY A 109 -12.45 -1.26 -2.42
N MET A 110 -11.35 -0.53 -2.33
CA MET A 110 -10.42 -0.33 -3.45
C MET A 110 -9.69 -1.63 -3.74
N CYS A 111 -9.85 -2.18 -4.94
CA CYS A 111 -9.13 -3.36 -5.40
C CYS A 111 -7.75 -2.93 -5.93
N ILE A 112 -6.75 -2.83 -5.05
CA ILE A 112 -5.41 -2.33 -5.42
C ILE A 112 -4.60 -3.37 -6.18
N ALA A 113 -4.72 -4.64 -5.80
CA ALA A 113 -3.96 -5.75 -6.36
C ALA A 113 -4.91 -6.88 -6.76
N PRO A 114 -5.56 -6.81 -7.92
CA PRO A 114 -6.56 -7.79 -8.33
C PRO A 114 -6.07 -9.25 -8.34
N ASP A 115 -4.77 -9.44 -8.59
CA ASP A 115 -4.12 -10.75 -8.69
C ASP A 115 -3.37 -11.16 -7.39
N ALA A 116 -3.51 -10.38 -6.32
CA ALA A 116 -2.89 -10.68 -5.03
C ALA A 116 -3.46 -11.98 -4.46
N LYS A 117 -2.54 -12.81 -3.97
CA LYS A 117 -2.86 -14.05 -3.27
C LYS A 117 -2.08 -14.03 -1.96
N PRO A 118 -2.76 -14.03 -0.82
CA PRO A 118 -2.09 -13.86 0.47
C PRO A 118 -1.35 -15.12 0.94
N ASP A 119 -1.26 -16.17 0.11
CA ASP A 119 -0.72 -17.49 0.46
C ASP A 119 0.23 -18.06 -0.62
N ASP A 120 0.72 -17.22 -1.55
CA ASP A 120 1.59 -17.66 -2.65
C ASP A 120 3.09 -17.41 -2.41
N GLY A 121 3.45 -16.88 -1.23
CA GLY A 121 4.80 -16.56 -0.81
C GLY A 121 5.38 -15.33 -1.50
N LEU A 122 4.55 -14.48 -2.11
CA LEU A 122 4.94 -13.28 -2.84
C LEU A 122 4.10 -12.07 -2.40
N LEU A 123 4.63 -10.88 -2.64
CA LEU A 123 3.91 -9.62 -2.52
C LEU A 123 3.69 -9.04 -3.91
N ASP A 124 2.55 -8.37 -4.10
CA ASP A 124 2.21 -7.67 -5.33
C ASP A 124 2.66 -6.20 -5.23
N MET A 125 3.75 -5.88 -5.91
CA MET A 125 4.26 -4.51 -6.04
C MET A 125 3.55 -3.79 -7.19
N ILE A 126 2.95 -2.64 -6.89
CA ILE A 126 2.25 -1.80 -7.86
C ILE A 126 2.86 -0.40 -7.84
N ILE A 127 3.44 0.00 -8.97
CA ILE A 127 4.04 1.31 -9.16
C ILE A 127 3.07 2.18 -9.95
N PHE A 128 2.64 3.27 -9.34
CA PHE A 128 1.93 4.34 -10.02
C PHE A 128 2.98 5.34 -10.50
N GLY A 129 3.29 5.33 -11.79
CA GLY A 129 4.36 6.14 -12.40
C GLY A 129 4.12 7.65 -12.38
N ASP A 130 4.79 8.37 -13.28
CA ASP A 130 4.72 9.83 -13.35
C ASP A 130 3.36 10.31 -13.87
N MET A 131 2.46 10.63 -12.94
CA MET A 131 1.07 10.98 -13.21
C MET A 131 0.76 12.43 -12.83
N GLY A 132 0.03 13.11 -13.70
CA GLY A 132 -0.62 14.37 -13.39
C GLY A 132 -1.83 14.19 -12.46
N LYS A 133 -2.37 15.31 -11.95
CA LYS A 133 -3.47 15.29 -10.96
C LYS A 133 -4.76 14.72 -11.50
N SER A 134 -5.09 15.05 -12.75
CA SER A 134 -6.27 14.53 -13.43
C SER A 134 -6.15 13.03 -13.72
N GLU A 135 -4.94 12.55 -14.05
CA GLU A 135 -4.66 11.11 -14.22
C GLU A 135 -4.81 10.36 -12.89
N MET A 136 -4.24 10.89 -11.81
CA MET A 136 -4.39 10.32 -10.46
C MET A 136 -5.87 10.21 -10.05
N MET A 137 -6.68 11.23 -10.33
CA MET A 137 -8.12 11.20 -10.02
C MET A 137 -8.85 10.11 -10.79
N LYS A 138 -8.55 9.95 -12.09
CA LYS A 138 -9.13 8.89 -12.93
C LYS A 138 -8.72 7.51 -12.43
N ILE A 139 -7.44 7.33 -12.15
CA ILE A 139 -6.89 6.05 -11.68
C ILE A 139 -7.48 5.65 -10.33
N TRP A 140 -7.62 6.60 -9.40
CA TRP A 140 -8.30 6.35 -8.12
C TRP A 140 -9.67 5.70 -8.35
N GLN A 141 -10.49 6.27 -9.25
CA GLN A 141 -11.81 5.71 -9.56
C GLN A 141 -11.72 4.31 -10.17
N MET A 142 -10.71 4.05 -11.00
CA MET A 142 -10.47 2.74 -11.60
C MET A 142 -10.00 1.69 -10.58
N THR A 143 -9.39 2.09 -9.45
CA THR A 143 -8.96 1.14 -8.41
C THR A 143 -10.16 0.42 -7.77
N TYR A 144 -11.34 1.04 -7.70
CA TYR A 144 -12.54 0.38 -7.14
C TYR A 144 -12.99 -0.87 -7.89
N ASN A 145 -12.67 -0.98 -9.17
CA ASN A 145 -12.97 -2.14 -9.99
C ASN A 145 -11.70 -2.83 -10.51
N GLY A 146 -10.54 -2.51 -9.93
CA GLY A 146 -9.25 -3.11 -10.28
C GLY A 146 -8.73 -2.76 -11.67
N ARG A 147 -9.40 -1.87 -12.43
CA ARG A 147 -9.01 -1.58 -13.82
C ARG A 147 -7.77 -0.71 -13.93
N HIS A 148 -7.32 -0.09 -12.84
CA HIS A 148 -6.10 0.74 -12.83
C HIS A 148 -4.87 -0.02 -13.31
N VAL A 149 -4.79 -1.35 -13.12
CA VAL A 149 -3.68 -2.18 -13.61
C VAL A 149 -3.55 -2.19 -15.14
N SER A 150 -4.61 -1.85 -15.87
CA SER A 150 -4.57 -1.71 -17.34
C SER A 150 -4.01 -0.36 -17.82
N HIS A 151 -3.81 0.60 -16.92
CA HIS A 151 -3.31 1.92 -17.27
C HIS A 151 -1.82 1.86 -17.60
N HIS A 152 -1.38 2.44 -18.72
CA HIS A 152 0.01 2.32 -19.21
C HIS A 152 1.09 2.91 -18.28
N LYS A 153 0.71 3.75 -17.32
CA LYS A 153 1.58 4.30 -16.26
C LYS A 153 1.54 3.50 -14.94
N VAL A 154 0.74 2.45 -14.86
CA VAL A 154 0.69 1.54 -13.72
C VAL A 154 1.47 0.29 -14.12
N ARG A 155 2.40 -0.12 -13.26
CA ARG A 155 3.15 -1.38 -13.43
C ARG A 155 2.88 -2.25 -12.22
N SER A 156 2.56 -3.52 -12.44
CA SER A 156 2.42 -4.52 -11.37
C SER A 156 3.42 -5.64 -11.57
N ARG A 157 3.95 -6.17 -10.46
CA ARG A 157 4.84 -7.32 -10.46
C ARG A 157 4.82 -8.02 -9.09
N LYS A 158 4.88 -9.35 -9.09
CA LYS A 158 5.10 -10.15 -7.88
C LYS A 158 6.58 -10.16 -7.49
N ILE A 159 6.86 -9.98 -6.20
CA ILE A 159 8.20 -9.85 -5.64
C ILE A 159 8.30 -10.57 -4.29
N ARG A 160 9.51 -10.99 -3.90
CA ARG A 160 9.81 -11.40 -2.51
C ARG A 160 10.35 -10.26 -1.67
N SER A 161 11.08 -9.34 -2.30
CA SER A 161 11.64 -8.18 -1.63
C SER A 161 11.89 -7.03 -2.59
N VAL A 162 11.83 -5.81 -2.06
CA VAL A 162 12.23 -4.59 -2.78
C VAL A 162 12.82 -3.58 -1.79
N ALA A 163 13.94 -2.96 -2.16
CA ALA A 163 14.49 -1.81 -1.48
C ALA A 163 14.20 -0.53 -2.28
N ILE A 164 13.75 0.52 -1.60
CA ILE A 164 13.38 1.80 -2.20
C ILE A 164 14.19 2.92 -1.55
N GLN A 165 14.87 3.70 -2.37
CA GLN A 165 15.58 4.90 -1.98
C GLN A 165 15.00 6.12 -2.68
N CYS A 166 14.99 7.25 -1.98
CA CYS A 166 14.59 8.54 -2.51
C CYS A 166 15.51 9.60 -1.91
N ASP A 167 16.00 10.51 -2.75
CA ASP A 167 16.83 11.63 -2.30
C ASP A 167 16.03 12.64 -1.47
N GLU A 168 14.71 12.66 -1.68
CA GLU A 168 13.77 13.47 -0.93
C GLU A 168 13.10 12.64 0.18
N LYS A 169 12.56 13.35 1.18
CA LYS A 169 11.66 12.72 2.17
C LYS A 169 10.48 12.07 1.46
N ILE A 170 10.34 10.76 1.68
CA ILE A 170 9.20 9.94 1.25
C ILE A 170 8.59 9.27 2.47
N LEU A 171 7.30 9.48 2.70
CA LEU A 171 6.59 8.88 3.84
C LEU A 171 6.26 7.42 3.55
N VAL A 172 6.22 6.64 4.63
CA VAL A 172 5.87 5.22 4.64
C VAL A 172 4.62 5.01 5.49
N GLU A 173 3.67 4.24 4.99
CA GLU A 173 2.53 3.74 5.74
C GLU A 173 2.45 2.21 5.65
N ALA A 174 1.77 1.60 6.62
CA ALA A 174 1.45 0.19 6.62
C ALA A 174 0.09 -0.04 7.27
N ASP A 175 -0.79 -0.81 6.62
CA ASP A 175 -2.16 -1.12 7.03
C ASP A 175 -2.96 0.12 7.52
N GLY A 176 -2.72 1.29 6.90
CA GLY A 176 -3.39 2.55 7.24
C GLY A 176 -2.77 3.31 8.41
N GLU A 177 -1.61 2.87 8.92
CA GLU A 177 -0.83 3.59 9.93
C GLU A 177 0.40 4.26 9.32
N LEU A 178 0.49 5.59 9.44
CA LEU A 178 1.71 6.32 9.10
C LEU A 178 2.85 5.92 10.05
N LEU A 179 3.97 5.46 9.49
CA LEU A 179 5.12 4.94 10.23
C LEU A 179 6.25 5.96 10.36
N GLY A 180 6.83 6.37 9.23
CA GLY A 180 8.05 7.17 9.20
C GLY A 180 8.42 7.52 7.76
N GLU A 181 9.71 7.47 7.44
CA GLU A 181 10.25 7.86 6.14
C GLU A 181 11.29 6.88 5.59
N GLY A 182 11.58 7.01 4.30
CA GLY A 182 12.62 6.24 3.62
C GLY A 182 14.05 6.56 4.10
N PRO A 183 15.06 5.76 3.71
CA PRO A 183 14.98 4.58 2.85
C PRO A 183 14.14 3.46 3.49
N VAL A 184 13.52 2.66 2.63
CA VAL A 184 12.59 1.59 3.04
C VAL A 184 12.94 0.29 2.33
N SER A 185 12.73 -0.84 2.99
CA SER A 185 12.78 -2.16 2.40
C SER A 185 11.49 -2.91 2.73
N PHE A 186 11.01 -3.70 1.78
CA PHE A 186 9.88 -4.58 1.95
C PHE A 186 10.31 -6.01 1.69
N SER A 187 9.79 -6.96 2.48
CA SER A 187 10.00 -8.39 2.25
C SER A 187 8.79 -9.20 2.73
N VAL A 188 8.68 -10.42 2.24
CA VAL A 188 7.61 -11.36 2.60
C VAL A 188 8.11 -12.40 3.60
N LEU A 189 7.28 -12.72 4.59
CA LEU A 189 7.43 -13.88 5.45
C LEU A 189 6.34 -14.90 5.11
N PRO A 190 6.67 -15.96 4.36
CA PRO A 190 5.66 -16.88 3.86
C PRO A 190 4.97 -17.68 4.96
N SER A 191 3.65 -17.90 4.83
CA SER A 191 2.84 -18.73 5.72
C SER A 191 2.98 -18.42 7.22
N ALA A 192 3.21 -17.15 7.55
CA ALA A 192 3.55 -16.71 8.90
C ALA A 192 2.35 -16.59 9.85
N LEU A 193 1.14 -16.41 9.32
CA LEU A 193 -0.05 -16.17 10.13
C LEU A 193 -1.17 -17.13 9.75
N SER A 194 -1.71 -17.87 10.73
CA SER A 194 -2.88 -18.72 10.52
C SER A 194 -4.17 -17.93 10.81
N ILE A 195 -5.04 -17.82 9.80
CA ILE A 195 -6.34 -17.15 9.89
C ILE A 195 -7.48 -18.16 9.72
N VAL A 196 -8.66 -17.81 10.26
CA VAL A 196 -9.87 -18.60 10.10
C VAL A 196 -10.55 -18.25 8.78
N VAL A 197 -11.01 -19.26 8.03
CA VAL A 197 -11.69 -19.10 6.73
C VAL A 197 -13.00 -19.88 6.64
#